data_AF-A0A920VUP7-F1
#
_entry.id   AF-A0A920VUP7-F1
#
_cell.length_a   1.000
_cell.length_b   1.000
_cell.length_c   1.000
_cell.angle_alpha   90.00
_cell.angle_beta   90.00
_cell.angle_gamma   90.00
#
_symmetry.space_group_name_H-M   'P 1'
#
loop_
_entity.id
_entity.type
_entity.pdbx_description
1 polymer ?
#
loop_
_entity_poly.entity_id
_entity_poly.type
_entity_poly.pdbx_seq_one_letter_code
_entity_poly.pdbx_strand_id
1 'polypeptide(L)'
;MNDKQIKFNFVSNEWVDQAEIILNDLVSRLGQEGISFSVSETFTDAPEEIDSSGIASWYFFIEGKSVRVGKGKTEKTDVRIKYDYAKANVIAKIIYTEEIIAKQKEETEKALEVLTKKGKEFKEPPDYLSELHNRLALLTA
;
A
#
# COMPACT_ATOMS: atom_id res chain seq x y z
N MET A 1 12.18 -3.33 -28.50
CA MET A 1 12.57 -2.07 -27.84
C MET A 1 12.80 -2.40 -26.38
N ASN A 2 13.99 -2.16 -25.85
CA ASN A 2 14.20 -2.16 -24.41
C ASN A 2 13.68 -0.81 -23.90
N ASP A 3 12.38 -0.70 -23.64
CA ASP A 3 11.87 0.43 -22.90
C ASP A 3 12.44 0.32 -21.48
N LYS A 4 13.42 1.17 -21.16
CA LYS A 4 13.86 1.34 -19.77
C LYS A 4 12.64 1.88 -19.02
N GLN A 5 11.96 1.00 -18.29
CA GLN A 5 10.86 1.38 -17.42
C GLN A 5 11.38 2.42 -16.43
N ILE A 6 10.72 3.58 -16.39
CA ILE A 6 11.05 4.66 -15.46
C ILE A 6 10.85 4.13 -14.05
N LYS A 7 11.84 4.36 -13.18
CA LYS A 7 11.81 3.99 -11.77
C LYS A 7 11.75 5.24 -10.91
N PHE A 8 11.00 5.17 -9.81
CA PHE A 8 10.80 6.23 -8.85
C PHE A 8 11.29 5.80 -7.47
N ASN A 9 11.87 6.73 -6.72
CA ASN A 9 12.28 6.44 -5.35
C ASN A 9 11.06 6.11 -4.50
N PHE A 10 11.18 5.12 -3.63
CA PHE A 10 10.08 4.66 -2.79
C PHE A 10 9.48 5.82 -1.98
N VAL A 11 8.16 6.02 -2.08
CA VAL A 11 7.42 7.11 -1.39
C VAL A 11 7.89 8.54 -1.79
N SER A 12 8.58 8.69 -2.93
CA SER A 12 8.74 10.01 -3.56
C SER A 12 7.38 10.53 -4.04
N ASN A 13 7.32 11.82 -4.39
CA ASN A 13 6.06 12.41 -4.87
C ASN A 13 5.58 11.69 -6.15
N GLU A 14 6.50 11.47 -7.08
CA GLU A 14 6.23 10.78 -8.34
C GLU A 14 5.80 9.32 -8.12
N TRP A 15 6.39 8.63 -7.13
CA TRP A 15 5.96 7.28 -6.77
C TRP A 15 4.53 7.27 -6.22
N VAL A 16 4.17 8.24 -5.38
CA VAL A 16 2.80 8.39 -4.85
C VAL A 16 1.81 8.73 -5.96
N ASP A 17 2.21 9.55 -6.94
CA ASP A 17 1.39 9.82 -8.12
C ASP A 17 1.12 8.54 -8.93
N GLN A 18 2.12 7.66 -9.09
CA GLN A 18 1.91 6.35 -9.73
C GLN A 18 0.98 5.45 -8.90
N ALA A 19 1.09 5.47 -7.58
CA ALA A 19 0.18 4.74 -6.70
C ALA A 19 -1.27 5.21 -6.89
N GLU A 20 -1.50 6.52 -7.03
CA GLU A 20 -2.81 7.07 -7.34
C GLU A 20 -3.36 6.60 -8.69
N ILE A 21 -2.54 6.65 -9.75
CA ILE A 21 -2.95 6.21 -11.09
C ILE A 21 -3.33 4.72 -11.08
N ILE A 22 -2.49 3.88 -10.47
CA ILE A 22 -2.71 2.43 -10.43
C ILE A 22 -3.93 2.10 -9.57
N LEU A 23 -4.09 2.74 -8.40
CA LEU A 23 -5.25 2.55 -7.56
C LEU A 23 -6.54 2.97 -8.26
N ASN A 24 -6.56 4.12 -8.95
CA ASN A 24 -7.73 4.55 -9.70
C ASN A 24 -8.12 3.52 -10.78
N ASP A 25 -7.15 2.99 -11.53
CA ASP A 25 -7.42 1.91 -12.50
C ASP A 25 -8.01 0.67 -11.81
N LEU A 26 -7.38 0.17 -10.75
CA LEU A 26 -7.83 -1.03 -10.04
C LEU A 26 -9.22 -0.85 -9.44
N VAL A 27 -9.45 0.25 -8.72
CA VAL A 27 -10.71 0.51 -8.02
C VAL A 27 -11.84 0.82 -9.00
N SER A 28 -11.58 1.45 -10.14
CA SER A 28 -12.63 1.65 -11.16
C SER A 28 -13.17 0.32 -11.72
N ARG A 29 -12.30 -0.69 -11.85
CA ARG A 29 -12.61 -2.03 -12.37
C ARG A 29 -13.14 -2.98 -11.31
N LEU A 30 -12.54 -2.96 -10.11
CA LEU A 30 -12.71 -3.99 -9.08
C LEU A 30 -13.36 -3.46 -7.78
N GLY A 31 -13.45 -2.14 -7.61
CA GLY A 31 -14.14 -1.51 -6.49
C GLY A 31 -15.64 -1.83 -6.49
N GLN A 32 -16.21 -1.93 -5.29
CA GLN A 32 -17.62 -2.30 -5.08
C GLN A 32 -18.30 -1.23 -4.22
N GLU A 33 -19.44 -0.72 -4.69
CA GLU A 33 -20.21 0.28 -3.95
C GLU A 33 -20.57 -0.20 -2.53
N GLY A 34 -20.48 0.71 -1.56
CA GLY A 34 -20.70 0.40 -0.14
C GLY A 34 -19.51 -0.26 0.57
N ILE A 35 -18.44 -0.63 -0.14
CA ILE A 35 -17.19 -1.11 0.45
C ILE A 35 -16.19 0.04 0.58
N SER A 36 -15.55 0.15 1.74
CA SER A 36 -14.49 1.13 1.99
C SER A 36 -13.30 0.50 2.70
N PHE A 37 -12.10 0.97 2.34
CA PHE A 37 -10.86 0.55 2.95
C PHE A 37 -9.82 1.67 2.87
N SER A 38 -8.96 1.78 3.88
CA SER A 38 -7.97 2.85 3.94
C SER A 38 -6.70 2.42 4.66
N VAL A 39 -5.57 2.92 4.16
CA VAL A 39 -4.24 2.61 4.70
C VAL A 39 -3.46 3.90 4.88
N SER A 40 -2.70 3.99 5.97
CA SER A 40 -1.61 4.97 6.11
C SER A 40 -0.32 4.23 6.46
N GLU A 41 0.70 4.44 5.64
CA GLU A 41 2.02 3.87 5.88
C GLU A 41 3.00 4.99 6.24
N THR A 42 3.81 4.75 7.26
CA THR A 42 4.82 5.69 7.74
C THR A 42 6.14 4.95 7.90
N PHE A 43 7.19 5.52 7.32
CA PHE A 43 8.52 4.94 7.27
C PHE A 43 9.52 5.86 7.97
N THR A 44 10.20 5.35 8.98
CA THR A 44 11.24 6.10 9.72
C THR A 44 12.58 6.00 9.02
N ASP A 45 13.47 6.94 9.32
CA ASP A 45 14.84 6.99 8.83
C ASP A 45 14.90 7.08 7.29
N ALA A 46 13.95 7.81 6.71
CA ALA A 46 13.91 8.09 5.29
C ALA A 46 15.05 9.04 4.89
N PRO A 47 15.65 8.88 3.69
CA PRO A 47 16.63 9.83 3.16
C PRO A 47 16.05 11.24 3.00
N GLU A 48 16.89 12.27 3.15
CA GLU A 48 16.48 13.68 3.06
C GLU A 48 15.86 14.01 1.69
N GLU A 49 16.30 13.34 0.62
CA GLU A 49 15.73 13.49 -0.72
C GLU A 49 14.29 13.00 -0.85
N ILE A 50 13.81 12.18 0.09
CA ILE A 50 12.43 11.67 0.13
C ILE A 50 11.56 12.54 1.04
N ASP A 51 12.09 12.82 2.23
CA ASP A 51 11.47 13.70 3.20
C ASP A 51 12.53 14.28 4.16
N SER A 52 12.62 15.61 4.23
CA SER A 52 13.60 16.32 5.07
C SER A 52 13.48 16.06 6.57
N SER A 53 12.34 15.56 7.05
CA SER A 53 12.15 15.20 8.47
C SER A 53 12.65 13.79 8.81
N GLY A 54 13.06 13.01 7.81
CA GLY A 54 13.37 11.59 7.96
C GLY A 54 12.14 10.69 8.09
N ILE A 55 10.93 11.23 7.84
CA ILE A 55 9.68 10.48 7.91
C ILE A 55 9.00 10.51 6.54
N ALA A 56 9.15 9.43 5.77
CA ALA A 56 8.38 9.24 4.54
C ALA A 56 7.02 8.63 4.88
N SER A 57 5.94 9.21 4.38
CA SER A 57 4.60 8.67 4.63
C SER A 57 3.67 8.91 3.46
N TRP A 58 2.72 8.00 3.29
CA TRP A 58 1.64 8.13 2.33
C TRP A 58 0.39 7.45 2.86
N TYR A 59 -0.73 7.71 2.21
CA TYR A 59 -2.00 7.10 2.54
C TYR A 59 -2.87 6.96 1.31
N PHE A 60 -3.86 6.08 1.42
CA PHE A 60 -4.98 6.08 0.51
C PHE A 60 -6.30 5.76 1.21
N PHE A 61 -7.38 6.22 0.61
CA PHE A 61 -8.76 5.91 0.95
C PHE A 61 -9.43 5.35 -0.29
N ILE A 62 -10.15 4.25 -0.12
CA ILE A 62 -11.01 3.64 -1.13
C ILE A 62 -12.44 3.72 -0.59
N GLU A 63 -13.34 4.23 -1.42
CA GLU A 63 -14.77 4.28 -1.14
C GLU A 63 -15.53 3.96 -2.43
N GLY A 64 -16.16 2.78 -2.44
CA GLY A 64 -16.83 2.27 -3.63
C GLY A 64 -15.85 2.11 -4.79
N LYS A 65 -16.04 2.96 -5.81
CA LYS A 65 -15.20 3.05 -7.01
C LYS A 65 -14.31 4.28 -7.06
N SER A 66 -14.19 5.01 -5.96
CA SER A 66 -13.36 6.22 -5.86
C SER A 66 -12.16 5.98 -4.98
N VAL A 67 -11.06 6.66 -5.30
CA VAL A 67 -9.84 6.63 -4.51
C VAL A 67 -9.39 8.05 -4.20
N ARG A 68 -8.76 8.21 -3.04
CA ARG A 68 -7.96 9.40 -2.71
C ARG A 68 -6.61 8.93 -2.21
N VAL A 69 -5.53 9.37 -2.83
CA VAL A 69 -4.16 9.08 -2.38
C VAL A 69 -3.51 10.38 -1.92
N GLY A 70 -2.52 10.30 -1.05
CA GLY A 70 -1.72 11.47 -0.71
C GLY A 70 -0.45 11.12 0.06
N LYS A 71 0.47 12.08 0.06
CA LYS A 71 1.68 12.05 0.89
C LYS A 71 1.37 12.58 2.29
N GLY A 72 2.13 12.11 3.27
CA GLY A 72 1.98 12.48 4.67
C GLY A 72 1.25 11.41 5.48
N LYS A 73 1.08 11.71 6.77
CA LYS A 73 0.46 10.82 7.74
C LYS A 73 -0.99 11.16 7.95
N THR A 74 -1.82 10.14 8.13
CA THR A 74 -3.20 10.30 8.63
C THR A 74 -3.47 9.33 9.77
N GLU A 75 -4.24 9.78 10.76
CA GLU A 75 -4.54 9.00 11.97
C GLU A 75 -5.86 8.23 11.90
N LYS A 76 -6.67 8.47 10.86
CA LYS A 76 -8.02 7.93 10.72
C LYS A 76 -8.11 6.98 9.52
N THR A 77 -7.34 5.90 9.56
CA THR A 77 -7.39 4.83 8.55
C THR A 77 -7.65 3.49 9.20
N ASP A 78 -8.21 2.56 8.41
CA ASP A 78 -8.51 1.20 8.85
C ASP A 78 -7.22 0.45 9.20
N VAL A 79 -6.17 0.65 8.40
CA VAL A 79 -4.84 0.08 8.64
C VAL A 79 -3.80 1.19 8.77
N ARG A 80 -2.89 1.03 9.75
CA ARG A 80 -1.73 1.90 9.94
C ARG A 80 -0.48 1.05 10.06
N ILE A 81 0.47 1.30 9.17
CA ILE A 81 1.75 0.58 9.12
C ILE A 81 2.84 1.56 9.50
N LYS A 82 3.74 1.11 10.38
CA LYS A 82 4.96 1.83 10.74
C LYS A 82 6.14 0.90 10.58
N TYR A 83 7.12 1.31 9.79
CA TYR A 83 8.28 0.47 9.50
C TYR A 83 9.54 1.29 9.24
N ASP A 84 10.68 0.62 9.16
CA ASP A 84 11.96 1.22 8.76
C ASP A 84 11.98 1.43 7.23
N TYR A 85 12.40 2.61 6.77
CA TYR A 85 12.37 2.96 5.35
C TYR A 85 13.29 2.06 4.51
N ALA A 86 14.52 1.80 4.96
CA ALA A 86 15.46 1.00 4.19
C ALA A 86 14.97 -0.44 3.98
N LYS A 87 14.40 -1.06 5.03
CA LYS A 87 13.80 -2.39 4.96
C LYS A 87 12.52 -2.40 4.13
N ALA A 88 11.65 -1.41 4.31
CA ALA A 88 10.42 -1.28 3.51
C ALA A 88 10.75 -1.15 2.02
N ASN A 89 11.75 -0.35 1.66
CA ASN A 89 12.17 -0.16 0.28
C ASN A 89 12.64 -1.47 -0.38
N VAL A 90 13.31 -2.36 0.38
CA VAL A 90 13.67 -3.70 -0.14
C VAL A 90 12.41 -4.52 -0.42
N ILE A 91 11.44 -4.53 0.50
CA ILE A 91 10.18 -5.27 0.37
C ILE A 91 9.32 -4.71 -0.78
N ALA A 92 9.31 -3.39 -0.94
CA ALA A 92 8.56 -2.68 -1.98
C ALA A 92 9.03 -3.00 -3.41
N LYS A 93 10.15 -3.69 -3.57
CA LYS A 93 10.68 -4.17 -4.87
C LYS A 93 10.36 -5.64 -5.14
N ILE A 94 9.83 -6.36 -4.15
CA ILE A 94 9.51 -7.79 -4.28
C ILE A 94 8.15 -7.92 -4.99
N ILE A 95 8.14 -8.64 -6.10
CA ILE A 95 6.89 -9.07 -6.75
C ILE A 95 6.33 -10.24 -5.95
N TYR A 96 5.11 -10.07 -5.46
CA TYR A 96 4.37 -11.11 -4.77
C TYR A 96 3.90 -12.15 -5.78
N THR A 97 4.47 -13.35 -5.66
CA THR A 97 4.00 -14.54 -6.37
C THR A 97 2.70 -15.05 -5.76
N GLU A 98 2.01 -15.95 -6.46
CA GLU A 98 0.80 -16.60 -5.93
C GLU A 98 1.04 -17.26 -4.56
N GLU A 99 2.22 -17.87 -4.36
CA GLU A 99 2.61 -18.46 -3.08
C GLU A 99 2.70 -17.41 -1.96
N ILE A 100 3.30 -16.26 -2.23
CA ILE A 100 3.41 -15.16 -1.26
C ILE A 100 2.02 -14.62 -0.93
N ILE A 101 1.17 -14.41 -1.94
CA ILE A 101 -0.20 -13.91 -1.78
C ILE A 101 -1.03 -14.90 -0.96
N ALA A 102 -0.97 -16.20 -1.27
CA ALA A 102 -1.68 -17.24 -0.54
C ALA A 102 -1.26 -17.27 0.94
N LYS A 103 0.05 -17.17 1.21
CA LYS A 103 0.56 -17.13 2.58
C LYS A 103 0.10 -15.88 3.33
N GLN A 104 0.14 -14.70 2.71
CA GLN A 104 -0.36 -13.46 3.33
C GLN A 104 -1.85 -13.52 3.64
N LYS A 105 -2.64 -14.15 2.75
CA LYS A 105 -4.07 -14.38 2.98
C LYS A 105 -4.31 -15.29 4.18
N GLU A 106 -3.61 -16.42 4.26
CA GLU A 106 -3.68 -17.33 5.41
C GLU A 106 -3.31 -16.63 6.73
N GLU A 107 -2.26 -15.81 6.73
CA GLU A 107 -1.85 -15.03 7.90
C GLU A 107 -2.90 -13.97 8.30
N THR A 108 -3.53 -13.34 7.31
CA THR A 108 -4.60 -12.34 7.52
C THR A 108 -5.86 -13.00 8.09
N GLU A 109 -6.27 -14.15 7.58
CA GLU A 109 -7.41 -14.92 8.09
C GLU A 109 -7.20 -15.35 9.55
N LYS A 110 -6.00 -15.84 9.89
CA LYS A 110 -5.64 -16.17 11.28
C LYS A 110 -5.68 -14.94 12.18
N ALA A 111 -5.17 -13.79 11.71
CA ALA A 111 -5.21 -12.55 12.46
C ALA A 111 -6.66 -12.08 12.69
N LEU A 112 -7.51 -12.16 11.67
CA LEU A 112 -8.93 -11.82 11.75
C LEU A 112 -9.66 -12.71 12.76
N GLU A 113 -9.40 -14.01 12.78
CA GLU A 113 -10.00 -14.93 13.75
C GLU A 113 -9.63 -14.54 15.19
N VAL A 114 -8.36 -14.22 15.43
CA VAL A 114 -7.87 -13.80 16.76
C VAL A 114 -8.47 -12.45 17.18
N LEU A 115 -8.60 -11.50 16.25
CA LEU A 115 -9.16 -10.17 16.53
C LEU A 115 -10.66 -10.24 16.79
N THR A 116 -11.40 -11.05 16.01
CA THR A 116 -12.83 -11.30 16.18
C THR A 116 -13.12 -11.90 17.55
N LYS A 117 -12.33 -12.90 17.98
CA LYS A 117 -12.43 -13.48 19.35
C LYS A 117 -12.19 -12.45 20.46
N LYS A 118 -11.44 -11.38 20.17
CA LYS A 118 -11.16 -10.27 21.10
C LYS A 118 -12.15 -9.11 20.98
N GLY A 119 -13.21 -9.25 20.17
CA GLY A 119 -14.18 -8.19 19.92
C GLY A 119 -13.59 -6.96 19.24
N LYS A 120 -12.47 -7.12 18.52
CA LYS A 120 -11.84 -6.04 17.76
C LYS A 120 -12.25 -6.12 16.31
N GLU A 121 -12.68 -4.99 15.77
CA GLU A 121 -12.97 -4.86 14.34
C GLU A 121 -11.67 -4.83 13.53
N PHE A 122 -11.64 -5.61 12.45
CA PHE A 122 -10.59 -5.61 11.44
C PHE A 122 -11.28 -5.66 10.08
N LYS A 123 -10.99 -4.69 9.21
CA LYS A 123 -11.46 -4.74 7.83
C LYS A 123 -10.48 -5.57 7.01
N GLU A 124 -11.01 -6.56 6.30
CA GLU A 124 -10.22 -7.34 5.37
C GLU A 124 -9.75 -6.44 4.21
N PRO A 125 -8.47 -6.47 3.85
CA PRO A 125 -7.97 -5.73 2.69
C PRO A 125 -8.56 -6.27 1.38
N PRO A 126 -8.90 -5.41 0.40
CA PRO A 126 -9.32 -5.88 -0.91
C PRO A 126 -8.23 -6.73 -1.62
N ASP A 127 -8.63 -7.85 -2.24
CA ASP A 127 -7.69 -8.78 -2.91
C ASP A 127 -6.79 -8.10 -3.97
N TYR A 128 -7.26 -7.03 -4.61
CA TYR A 128 -6.50 -6.30 -5.63
C TYR A 128 -5.35 -5.45 -5.07
N LEU A 129 -5.20 -5.34 -3.74
CA LEU A 129 -4.05 -4.65 -3.14
C LEU A 129 -2.73 -5.39 -3.42
N SER A 130 -2.74 -6.71 -3.59
CA SER A 130 -1.54 -7.45 -4.05
C SER A 130 -1.16 -7.07 -5.49
N GLU A 131 -2.15 -6.78 -6.34
CA GLU A 131 -1.89 -6.29 -7.70
C GLU A 131 -1.34 -4.85 -7.69
N LEU A 132 -1.89 -3.97 -6.83
CA LEU A 132 -1.32 -2.64 -6.59
C LEU A 132 0.16 -2.75 -6.20
N HIS A 133 0.48 -3.56 -5.20
CA HIS A 133 1.85 -3.77 -4.72
C HIS A 133 2.77 -4.22 -5.87
N ASN A 134 2.36 -5.23 -6.63
CA ASN A 134 3.16 -5.77 -7.72
C ASN A 134 3.44 -4.74 -8.83
N ARG A 135 2.43 -3.93 -9.20
CA ARG A 135 2.60 -2.87 -10.20
C ARG A 135 3.54 -1.77 -9.70
N LEU A 136 3.46 -1.40 -8.41
CA LEU A 136 4.37 -0.43 -7.80
C LEU A 136 5.79 -0.98 -7.68
N ALA A 137 5.96 -2.26 -7.35
CA ALA A 137 7.28 -2.90 -7.29
C ALA A 137 8.04 -2.85 -8.62
N LEU A 138 7.32 -2.93 -9.75
CA LEU A 138 7.90 -2.72 -11.07
C LEU A 138 8.35 -1.27 -11.32
N LEU A 139 7.89 -0.30 -10.54
CA LEU A 139 8.21 1.12 -10.65
C LEU A 139 9.16 1.62 -9.56
N THR A 140 9.38 0.86 -8.48
CA THR A 140 10.30 1.25 -7.40
C THR A 140 11.77 1.10 -7.81
N ALA A 141 12.57 2.15 -7.54
CA ALA A 141 14.03 2.25 -7.78
C ALA A 141 14.84 1.59 -6.67
#